data_AF-A0A1Y3TP19-F1
#
_entry.id   AF-A0A1Y3TP19-F1
#
_cell.length_a   1.000
_cell.length_b   1.000
_cell.length_c   1.000
_cell.angle_alpha   90.00
_cell.angle_beta   90.00
_cell.angle_gamma   90.00
#
_symmetry.space_group_name_H-M   'P 1'
#
loop_
_entity.id
_entity.type
_entity.pdbx_description
1 polymer ?
#
loop_
_entity_poly.entity_id
_entity_poly.type
_entity_poly.pdbx_seq_one_letter_code
_entity_poly.pdbx_strand_id
1 'polypeptide(L)'
;MAKTITWTKMLVPSSKYDIKCPYSMNPSAVTRHDTANDASAMSEISYMIGNSLEVSYHVAVDDYRAVQGLPFNRNGWHAGDGSKATGGNRTSIGVETCYSKSGGDRYVKACDNALTVIAKICHDEGIPVTRVFYHKHWSGKNCPHRLIAQGVTEEEYRTLVQNRYNEMYGGGNVVNTSKPSTSASGLKHKVGETVSFKGLATSSTASSHTTNIAVKKGKITRIVSGAKYPYLINGGTGWVNDSLITSGSSSSTSSSSTSYYKKYTGNSTSLDTILKDIGVPSTYYGNWEKRKPLAKANGISSYSGTASQNEKLKSLAKTGKLKKVGSSSSNSSGSSSYYKKYTGSSNSLDAIFKAIGVPSSYYGSWEKRKPVAKVNGISNYTGTASQNEKLKSLAKSGKLKKA
;
A
#
# COMPACT_ATOMS: atom_id res chain seq x y z
N MET A 1 -1.87 -9.39 -4.98
CA MET A 1 -1.08 -10.21 -4.03
C MET A 1 -1.64 -9.94 -2.65
N ALA A 2 -2.08 -10.97 -1.93
CA ALA A 2 -2.58 -10.82 -0.56
C ALA A 2 -1.51 -10.15 0.31
N LYS A 3 -1.90 -9.14 1.11
CA LYS A 3 -0.97 -8.41 1.97
C LYS A 3 -0.40 -9.36 3.02
N THR A 4 0.89 -9.67 2.92
CA THR A 4 1.59 -10.56 3.87
C THR A 4 2.29 -9.74 4.95
N ILE A 5 2.13 -10.14 6.21
CA ILE A 5 2.81 -9.54 7.37
C ILE A 5 3.78 -10.56 7.96
N THR A 6 4.95 -10.11 8.40
CA THR A 6 5.89 -10.95 9.13
C THR A 6 5.28 -11.33 10.49
N TRP A 7 5.15 -12.63 10.75
CA TRP A 7 4.64 -13.16 12.00
C TRP A 7 5.77 -13.81 12.80
N THR A 8 6.03 -13.32 14.01
CA THR A 8 7.05 -13.85 14.91
C THR A 8 6.38 -14.51 16.11
N LYS A 9 6.81 -15.72 16.48
CA LYS A 9 6.37 -16.38 17.72
C LYS A 9 7.43 -16.18 18.80
N MET A 10 7.02 -15.61 19.92
CA MET A 10 7.81 -15.45 21.13
C MET A 10 6.94 -15.84 22.32
N LEU A 11 6.56 -17.12 22.33
CA LEU A 11 5.59 -17.64 23.29
C LEU A 11 6.15 -17.58 24.71
N VAL A 12 5.27 -17.24 25.66
CA VAL A 12 5.57 -17.31 27.08
C VAL A 12 6.03 -18.73 27.47
N PRO A 13 7.06 -18.87 28.33
CA PRO A 13 7.46 -20.18 28.81
C PRO A 13 6.34 -20.85 29.61
N SER A 14 6.24 -22.18 29.53
CA SER A 14 5.22 -22.97 30.23
C SER A 14 5.24 -22.77 31.75
N SER A 15 6.41 -22.49 32.33
CA SER A 15 6.57 -22.15 33.75
C SER A 15 5.82 -20.90 34.20
N LYS A 16 5.29 -20.09 33.27
CA LYS A 16 4.47 -18.91 33.56
C LYS A 16 3.02 -19.06 33.10
N TYR A 17 2.59 -20.24 32.66
CA TYR A 17 1.21 -20.45 32.23
C TYR A 17 0.22 -20.16 33.36
N ASP A 18 0.52 -20.56 34.59
CA ASP A 18 -0.39 -20.34 35.72
C ASP A 18 -0.65 -18.85 36.03
N ILE A 19 0.26 -17.96 35.61
CA ILE A 19 0.13 -16.51 35.76
C ILE A 19 -0.46 -15.87 34.51
N LYS A 20 0.04 -16.25 33.33
CA LYS A 20 -0.22 -15.54 32.07
C LYS A 20 -1.40 -16.07 31.29
N CYS A 21 -1.67 -17.37 31.37
CA CYS A 21 -2.69 -18.03 30.57
C CYS A 21 -3.11 -19.36 31.21
N PRO A 22 -3.63 -19.38 32.46
CA PRO A 22 -3.84 -20.62 33.23
C PRO A 22 -4.87 -21.56 32.62
N TYR A 23 -5.82 -21.04 31.84
CA TYR A 23 -6.94 -21.81 31.33
C TYR A 23 -6.79 -22.13 29.84
N SER A 24 -7.21 -23.34 29.46
CA SER A 24 -7.47 -23.67 28.06
C SER A 24 -8.60 -22.80 27.50
N MET A 25 -8.54 -22.53 26.21
CA MET A 25 -9.53 -21.74 25.48
C MET A 25 -9.76 -22.36 24.10
N ASN A 26 -11.02 -22.45 23.68
CA ASN A 26 -11.38 -22.58 22.28
C ASN A 26 -11.84 -21.20 21.81
N PRO A 27 -11.03 -20.46 21.03
CA PRO A 27 -11.31 -19.06 20.74
C PRO A 27 -12.58 -18.92 19.90
N SER A 28 -13.49 -18.06 20.34
CA SER A 28 -14.73 -17.74 19.61
C SER A 28 -14.90 -16.24 19.32
N ALA A 29 -13.90 -15.44 19.68
CA ALA A 29 -13.89 -14.00 19.46
C ALA A 29 -12.45 -13.46 19.32
N VAL A 30 -12.33 -12.25 18.78
CA VAL A 30 -11.08 -11.49 18.79
C VAL A 30 -11.32 -10.15 19.46
N THR A 31 -10.44 -9.76 20.39
CA THR A 31 -10.55 -8.49 21.09
C THR A 31 -9.44 -7.54 20.67
N ARG A 32 -9.84 -6.41 20.12
CA ARG A 32 -8.97 -5.33 19.69
C ARG A 32 -8.63 -4.38 20.84
N HIS A 33 -7.34 -4.12 21.03
CA HIS A 33 -6.80 -3.17 21.98
C HIS A 33 -5.86 -2.14 21.32
N ASP A 34 -5.64 -1.04 22.05
CA ASP A 34 -4.56 -0.08 21.84
C ASP A 34 -3.65 -0.10 23.06
N THR A 35 -2.33 -0.18 22.85
CA THR A 35 -1.37 -0.34 23.97
C THR A 35 -1.29 0.87 24.90
N ALA A 36 -1.81 2.02 24.47
CA ALA A 36 -1.56 3.33 25.06
C ALA A 36 -0.06 3.62 25.29
N ASN A 37 0.80 3.08 24.41
CA ASN A 37 2.25 3.17 24.48
C ASN A 37 2.89 3.41 23.09
N ASP A 38 4.19 3.71 23.05
CA ASP A 38 4.99 3.93 21.82
C ASP A 38 6.06 2.85 21.59
N ALA A 39 5.91 1.70 22.23
CA ALA A 39 6.79 0.55 22.08
C ALA A 39 6.44 -0.31 20.84
N SER A 40 7.43 -1.05 20.35
CA SER A 40 7.25 -2.01 19.23
C SER A 40 6.53 -3.28 19.69
N ALA A 41 6.04 -4.09 18.74
CA ALA A 41 5.36 -5.35 19.06
C ALA A 41 6.27 -6.33 19.80
N MET A 42 7.56 -6.35 19.47
CA MET A 42 8.53 -7.18 20.20
C MET A 42 8.71 -6.68 21.63
N SER A 43 8.83 -5.37 21.84
CA SER A 43 8.99 -4.80 23.17
C SER A 43 7.78 -5.08 24.06
N GLU A 44 6.57 -4.91 23.52
CA GLU A 44 5.30 -5.21 24.18
C GLU A 44 5.24 -6.69 24.61
N ILE A 45 5.50 -7.63 23.69
CA ILE A 45 5.47 -9.06 24.03
C ILE A 45 6.62 -9.46 24.96
N SER A 46 7.85 -8.96 24.74
CA SER A 46 9.01 -9.26 25.60
C SER A 46 8.76 -8.84 27.04
N TYR A 47 8.19 -7.64 27.24
CA TYR A 47 7.78 -7.18 28.56
C TYR A 47 6.68 -8.07 29.13
N MET A 48 5.61 -8.31 28.37
CA MET A 48 4.43 -9.07 28.81
C MET A 48 4.80 -10.49 29.27
N ILE A 49 5.62 -11.23 28.51
CA ILE A 49 6.05 -12.58 28.88
C ILE A 49 7.15 -12.57 29.96
N GLY A 50 7.93 -11.48 30.03
CA GLY A 50 9.07 -11.32 30.94
C GLY A 50 8.69 -11.03 32.38
N ASN A 51 7.54 -10.38 32.63
CA ASN A 51 7.07 -10.06 33.98
C ASN A 51 6.16 -11.16 34.59
N SER A 52 5.74 -10.97 35.85
CA SER A 52 4.88 -11.91 36.62
C SER A 52 3.50 -11.34 36.97
N LEU A 53 3.01 -10.36 36.21
CA LEU A 53 1.67 -9.80 36.40
C LEU A 53 0.60 -10.68 35.73
N GLU A 54 -0.60 -10.75 36.32
CA GLU A 54 -1.79 -11.34 35.68
C GLU A 54 -2.41 -10.39 34.64
N VAL A 55 -1.56 -9.96 33.70
CA VAL A 55 -1.92 -9.14 32.54
C VAL A 55 -1.20 -9.71 31.33
N SER A 56 -1.96 -10.07 30.32
CA SER A 56 -1.44 -10.80 29.16
C SER A 56 -2.38 -10.72 27.96
N TYR A 57 -1.82 -10.81 26.75
CA TYR A 57 -2.54 -10.77 25.49
C TYR A 57 -1.81 -11.62 24.45
N HIS A 58 -2.52 -12.08 23.43
CA HIS A 58 -2.00 -13.10 22.53
C HIS A 58 -1.04 -12.55 21.48
N VAL A 59 -1.35 -11.39 20.90
CA VAL A 59 -0.57 -10.80 19.79
C VAL A 59 -0.40 -9.30 19.98
N ALA A 60 0.79 -8.77 19.73
CA ALA A 60 1.03 -7.34 19.52
C ALA A 60 1.35 -7.08 18.05
N VAL A 61 0.87 -5.95 17.51
CA VAL A 61 1.04 -5.59 16.10
C VAL A 61 1.59 -4.18 15.98
N ASP A 62 2.72 -4.07 15.28
CA ASP A 62 3.40 -2.80 14.98
C ASP A 62 3.37 -2.49 13.47
N ASP A 63 4.12 -1.48 13.04
CA ASP A 63 4.08 -0.97 11.68
C ASP A 63 4.72 -1.91 10.63
N TYR A 64 5.39 -2.98 11.05
CA TYR A 64 6.04 -3.93 10.12
C TYR A 64 5.90 -5.42 10.48
N ARG A 65 5.44 -5.78 11.69
CA ARG A 65 5.26 -7.19 12.09
C ARG A 65 4.13 -7.41 13.09
N ALA A 66 3.79 -8.67 13.27
CA ALA A 66 3.01 -9.19 14.39
C ALA A 66 3.88 -10.12 15.25
N VAL A 67 3.76 -10.01 16.57
CA VAL A 67 4.47 -10.87 17.53
C VAL A 67 3.46 -11.56 18.42
N GLN A 68 3.48 -12.90 18.44
CA GLN A 68 2.59 -13.73 19.25
C GLN A 68 3.29 -14.14 20.56
N GLY A 69 2.68 -13.80 21.69
CA GLY A 69 3.17 -14.07 23.04
C GLY A 69 2.44 -15.20 23.77
N LEU A 70 1.17 -15.46 23.43
CA LEU A 70 0.41 -16.58 24.00
C LEU A 70 -0.06 -17.53 22.90
N PRO A 71 -0.14 -18.84 23.17
CA PRO A 71 -0.83 -19.76 22.29
C PRO A 71 -2.34 -19.44 22.27
N PHE A 72 -3.00 -19.58 21.12
CA PHE A 72 -4.42 -19.22 20.95
C PHE A 72 -5.38 -20.18 21.65
N ASN A 73 -4.94 -21.40 21.96
CA ASN A 73 -5.72 -22.37 22.72
C ASN A 73 -5.64 -22.16 24.25
N ARG A 74 -5.11 -21.02 24.70
CA ARG A 74 -5.09 -20.62 26.11
C ARG A 74 -5.59 -19.19 26.28
N ASN A 75 -6.17 -18.92 27.45
CA ASN A 75 -6.76 -17.63 27.77
C ASN A 75 -5.70 -16.52 27.89
N GLY A 76 -6.14 -15.26 27.94
CA GLY A 76 -5.30 -14.12 28.34
C GLY A 76 -6.02 -13.23 29.34
N TRP A 77 -5.27 -12.37 30.03
CA TRP A 77 -5.79 -11.39 31.00
C TRP A 77 -5.73 -9.98 30.40
N HIS A 78 -6.68 -9.65 29.54
CA HIS A 78 -6.69 -8.38 28.80
C HIS A 78 -8.05 -7.66 28.74
N ALA A 79 -9.19 -8.36 28.91
CA ALA A 79 -10.52 -7.82 28.67
C ALA A 79 -11.14 -7.13 29.90
N GLY A 80 -10.56 -7.34 31.09
CA GLY A 80 -11.00 -6.66 32.32
C GLY A 80 -12.36 -7.11 32.84
N ASP A 81 -12.83 -8.31 32.46
CA ASP A 81 -14.17 -8.83 32.80
C ASP A 81 -14.12 -10.10 33.70
N GLY A 82 -12.98 -10.28 34.38
CA GLY A 82 -12.74 -11.41 35.27
C GLY A 82 -12.61 -12.74 34.53
N SER A 83 -13.06 -13.83 35.17
CA SER A 83 -12.92 -15.21 34.66
C SER A 83 -14.24 -15.81 34.16
N LYS A 84 -15.24 -14.98 33.85
CA LYS A 84 -16.56 -15.42 33.36
C LYS A 84 -16.40 -16.29 32.12
N ALA A 85 -17.09 -17.43 32.06
CA ALA A 85 -16.96 -18.39 30.96
C ALA A 85 -17.30 -17.79 29.57
N THR A 86 -18.19 -16.81 29.53
CA THR A 86 -18.58 -16.07 28.32
C THR A 86 -17.79 -14.77 28.10
N GLY A 87 -16.87 -14.45 29.01
CA GLY A 87 -16.11 -13.20 29.00
C GLY A 87 -14.97 -13.20 27.97
N GLY A 88 -14.53 -12.01 27.58
CA GLY A 88 -13.44 -11.78 26.64
C GLY A 88 -12.13 -12.42 27.09
N ASN A 89 -11.82 -12.39 28.40
CA ASN A 89 -10.64 -13.08 28.93
C ASN A 89 -10.64 -14.59 28.67
N ARG A 90 -11.82 -15.21 28.62
CA ARG A 90 -11.98 -16.68 28.52
C ARG A 90 -12.37 -17.18 27.13
N THR A 91 -12.77 -16.28 26.24
CA THR A 91 -13.32 -16.65 24.92
C THR A 91 -12.62 -15.99 23.74
N SER A 92 -11.78 -14.96 23.98
CA SER A 92 -11.24 -14.14 22.89
C SER A 92 -9.72 -14.12 22.81
N ILE A 93 -9.23 -13.95 21.58
CA ILE A 93 -7.82 -13.68 21.28
C ILE A 93 -7.58 -12.17 21.38
N GLY A 94 -6.74 -11.73 22.32
CA GLY A 94 -6.35 -10.33 22.51
C GLY A 94 -5.28 -9.87 21.52
N VAL A 95 -5.58 -8.81 20.77
CA VAL A 95 -4.68 -8.20 19.77
C VAL A 95 -4.39 -6.74 20.09
N GLU A 96 -3.13 -6.45 20.44
CA GLU A 96 -2.64 -5.15 20.87
C GLU A 96 -2.09 -4.25 19.75
N THR A 97 -2.58 -3.01 19.77
CA THR A 97 -2.22 -1.80 19.02
C THR A 97 -0.96 -1.02 19.36
N CYS A 98 0.22 -1.34 18.83
CA CYS A 98 1.41 -0.54 19.12
C CYS A 98 1.30 0.92 18.63
N TYR A 99 2.08 1.80 19.25
CA TYR A 99 2.21 3.23 18.91
C TYR A 99 0.97 4.09 19.12
N SER A 100 -0.04 3.59 19.83
CA SER A 100 -1.30 4.32 20.01
C SER A 100 -1.16 5.54 20.93
N LYS A 101 -0.11 5.65 21.76
CA LYS A 101 0.10 6.81 22.64
C LYS A 101 0.35 8.09 21.84
N SER A 102 1.39 8.11 21.02
CA SER A 102 1.69 9.27 20.16
C SER A 102 0.95 9.21 18.83
N GLY A 103 0.56 8.02 18.37
CA GLY A 103 -0.12 7.84 17.10
C GLY A 103 0.83 7.99 15.91
N GLY A 104 0.41 8.80 14.93
CA GLY A 104 1.19 9.08 13.72
C GLY A 104 1.28 7.91 12.75
N ASP A 105 2.20 8.02 11.79
CA ASP A 105 2.32 7.07 10.67
C ASP A 105 2.60 5.63 11.13
N ARG A 106 3.32 5.45 12.23
CA ARG A 106 3.59 4.12 12.80
C ARG A 106 2.30 3.47 13.30
N TYR A 107 1.47 4.21 14.04
CA TYR A 107 0.16 3.71 14.48
C TYR A 107 -0.78 3.43 13.31
N VAL A 108 -0.81 4.30 12.30
CA VAL A 108 -1.64 4.09 11.09
C VAL A 108 -1.27 2.77 10.40
N LYS A 109 0.03 2.53 10.20
CA LYS A 109 0.52 1.26 9.65
C LYS A 109 0.22 0.08 10.56
N ALA A 110 0.37 0.25 11.87
CA ALA A 110 0.05 -0.80 12.85
C ALA A 110 -1.44 -1.15 12.85
N CYS A 111 -2.35 -0.19 12.70
CA CYS A 111 -3.78 -0.43 12.51
C CYS A 111 -4.08 -1.18 11.21
N ASP A 112 -3.45 -0.77 10.11
CA ASP A 112 -3.61 -1.47 8.82
C ASP A 112 -3.04 -2.90 8.87
N ASN A 113 -1.96 -3.11 9.61
CA ASN A 113 -1.41 -4.44 9.89
C ASN A 113 -2.31 -5.27 10.82
N ALA A 114 -2.92 -4.63 11.83
CA ALA A 114 -3.84 -5.29 12.73
C ALA A 114 -5.08 -5.81 12.01
N LEU A 115 -5.60 -5.09 11.01
CA LEU A 115 -6.67 -5.61 10.15
C LEU A 115 -6.24 -6.92 9.46
N THR A 116 -5.02 -6.99 8.92
CA THR A 116 -4.47 -8.22 8.31
C THR A 116 -4.35 -9.35 9.34
N VAL A 117 -3.84 -9.04 10.52
CA VAL A 117 -3.64 -10.00 11.61
C VAL A 117 -4.98 -10.56 12.10
N ILE A 118 -5.96 -9.70 12.36
CA ILE A 118 -7.28 -10.10 12.85
C ILE A 118 -8.03 -10.88 11.78
N ALA A 119 -8.00 -10.46 10.52
CA ALA A 119 -8.59 -11.22 9.42
C ALA A 119 -7.96 -12.62 9.28
N LYS A 120 -6.64 -12.72 9.46
CA LYS A 120 -5.94 -14.02 9.49
C LYS A 120 -6.36 -14.89 10.67
N ILE A 121 -6.44 -14.32 11.88
CA ILE A 121 -6.93 -15.04 13.06
C ILE A 121 -8.37 -15.54 12.83
N CYS A 122 -9.26 -14.68 12.32
CA CYS A 122 -10.63 -15.07 11.99
C CYS A 122 -10.70 -16.24 11.02
N HIS A 123 -9.87 -16.22 9.97
CA HIS A 123 -9.82 -17.31 8.99
C HIS A 123 -9.28 -18.61 9.60
N ASP A 124 -8.10 -18.55 10.22
CA ASP A 124 -7.38 -19.73 10.67
C ASP A 124 -8.07 -20.42 11.86
N GLU A 125 -8.72 -19.65 12.73
CA GLU A 125 -9.42 -20.15 13.91
C GLU A 125 -10.94 -20.33 13.67
N GLY A 126 -11.44 -20.07 12.46
CA GLY A 126 -12.86 -20.19 12.13
C GLY A 126 -13.77 -19.21 12.90
N ILE A 127 -13.24 -18.08 13.34
CA ILE A 127 -13.99 -17.07 14.10
C ILE A 127 -14.69 -16.12 13.12
N PRO A 128 -16.03 -16.00 13.15
CA PRO A 128 -16.73 -15.07 12.27
C PRO A 128 -16.36 -13.62 12.61
N VAL A 129 -16.20 -12.76 11.60
CA VAL A 129 -15.83 -11.34 11.78
C VAL A 129 -16.85 -10.57 12.63
N THR A 130 -18.10 -11.03 12.67
CA THR A 130 -19.13 -10.51 13.59
C THR A 130 -18.76 -10.61 15.06
N ARG A 131 -17.78 -11.47 15.41
CA ARG A 131 -17.24 -11.66 16.76
C ARG A 131 -15.87 -11.01 16.98
N VAL A 132 -15.57 -9.96 16.22
CA VAL A 132 -14.50 -9.02 16.54
C VAL A 132 -15.08 -7.89 17.40
N PHE A 133 -14.49 -7.69 18.56
CA PHE A 133 -14.93 -6.73 19.57
C PHE A 133 -13.79 -5.79 19.98
N TYR A 134 -14.13 -4.62 20.50
CA TYR A 134 -13.22 -3.77 21.25
C TYR A 134 -13.11 -4.25 22.70
N HIS A 135 -12.04 -3.92 23.41
CA HIS A 135 -12.00 -4.09 24.87
C HIS A 135 -13.24 -3.46 25.53
N LYS A 136 -13.62 -2.26 25.08
CA LYS A 136 -14.80 -1.53 25.58
C LYS A 136 -16.08 -2.37 25.63
N HIS A 137 -16.25 -3.33 24.72
CA HIS A 137 -17.38 -4.26 24.72
C HIS A 137 -17.49 -5.07 26.03
N TRP A 138 -16.36 -5.51 26.55
CA TRP A 138 -16.29 -6.46 27.66
C TRP A 138 -16.40 -5.79 29.02
N SER A 139 -15.68 -4.67 29.22
CA SER A 139 -15.57 -4.02 30.54
C SER A 139 -15.98 -2.55 30.55
N GLY A 140 -16.32 -1.97 29.40
CA GLY A 140 -16.58 -0.53 29.28
C GLY A 140 -15.32 0.35 29.24
N LYS A 141 -14.11 -0.22 29.43
CA LYS A 141 -12.84 0.54 29.32
C LYS A 141 -12.75 1.23 27.97
N ASN A 142 -12.33 2.49 27.95
CA ASN A 142 -12.14 3.25 26.71
C ASN A 142 -10.91 2.76 25.91
N CYS A 143 -11.01 1.56 25.34
CA CYS A 143 -9.97 0.89 24.57
C CYS A 143 -10.63 0.10 23.41
N PRO A 144 -10.11 0.18 22.17
CA PRO A 144 -8.95 0.93 21.68
C PRO A 144 -9.18 2.45 21.69
N HIS A 145 -8.40 3.19 22.49
CA HIS A 145 -8.70 4.58 22.84
C HIS A 145 -8.66 5.51 21.62
N ARG A 146 -7.76 5.27 20.67
CA ARG A 146 -7.54 6.17 19.54
C ARG A 146 -8.57 5.96 18.43
N LEU A 147 -8.97 4.71 18.17
CA LEU A 147 -10.09 4.42 17.26
C LEU A 147 -11.40 5.01 17.81
N ILE A 148 -11.65 4.87 19.11
CA ILE A 148 -12.85 5.44 19.75
C ILE A 148 -12.80 6.98 19.73
N ALA A 149 -11.65 7.60 20.02
CA ALA A 149 -11.48 9.06 19.93
C ALA A 149 -11.66 9.59 18.50
N GLN A 150 -11.30 8.78 17.51
CA GLN A 150 -11.58 9.04 16.09
C GLN A 150 -13.03 8.73 15.71
N GLY A 151 -13.89 8.30 16.64
CA GLY A 151 -15.29 7.97 16.37
C GLY A 151 -15.47 6.79 15.42
N VAL A 152 -14.51 5.85 15.40
CA VAL A 152 -14.64 4.57 14.68
C VAL A 152 -15.38 3.59 15.58
N THR A 153 -16.61 3.26 15.22
CA THR A 153 -17.42 2.32 15.99
C THR A 153 -16.89 0.89 15.84
N GLU A 154 -17.28 0.01 16.76
CA GLU A 154 -16.94 -1.41 16.67
C GLU A 154 -17.53 -2.06 15.41
N GLU A 155 -18.73 -1.64 14.98
CA GLU A 155 -19.37 -2.11 13.75
C GLU A 155 -18.62 -1.66 12.49
N GLU A 156 -18.19 -0.40 12.44
CA GLU A 156 -17.32 0.10 11.38
C GLU A 156 -16.01 -0.69 11.33
N TYR A 157 -15.41 -0.98 12.50
CA TYR A 157 -14.19 -1.77 12.57
C TYR A 157 -14.38 -3.21 12.07
N ARG A 158 -15.49 -3.87 12.44
CA ARG A 158 -15.85 -5.18 11.88
C ARG A 158 -15.96 -5.16 10.37
N THR A 159 -16.51 -4.09 9.80
CA THR A 159 -16.58 -3.91 8.34
C THR A 159 -15.19 -3.81 7.72
N LEU A 160 -14.26 -3.07 8.34
CA LEU A 160 -12.86 -2.98 7.89
C LEU A 160 -12.15 -4.35 7.93
N VAL A 161 -12.39 -5.14 8.98
CA VAL A 161 -11.86 -6.50 9.09
C VAL A 161 -12.47 -7.41 8.03
N GLN A 162 -13.78 -7.34 7.78
CA GLN A 162 -14.46 -8.16 6.78
C GLN A 162 -13.91 -7.86 5.37
N ASN A 163 -13.68 -6.59 5.06
CA ASN A 163 -13.09 -6.20 3.79
C ASN A 163 -11.66 -6.76 3.65
N ARG A 164 -10.83 -6.65 4.70
CA ARG A 164 -9.49 -7.24 4.70
C ARG A 164 -9.53 -8.77 4.58
N TYR A 165 -10.48 -9.43 5.24
CA TYR A 165 -10.70 -10.87 5.13
C TYR A 165 -11.00 -11.26 3.67
N ASN A 166 -11.94 -10.55 3.03
CA ASN A 166 -12.30 -10.81 1.63
C ASN A 166 -11.12 -10.55 0.67
N GLU A 167 -10.33 -9.50 0.91
CA GLU A 167 -9.10 -9.21 0.16
C GLU A 167 -8.07 -10.35 0.24
N MET A 168 -7.98 -11.03 1.39
CA MET A 168 -6.98 -12.06 1.65
C MET A 168 -7.42 -13.46 1.17
N TYR A 169 -8.70 -13.79 1.30
CA TYR A 169 -9.21 -15.16 1.15
C TYR A 169 -10.27 -15.32 0.04
N GLY A 170 -10.61 -14.27 -0.70
CA GLY A 170 -11.36 -14.36 -1.96
C GLY A 170 -12.79 -14.91 -1.86
N GLY A 171 -13.40 -14.90 -0.67
CA GLY A 171 -14.62 -15.67 -0.37
C GLY A 171 -15.91 -14.87 -0.13
N GLY A 172 -16.02 -13.59 -0.52
CA GLY A 172 -17.27 -12.85 -0.34
C GLY A 172 -17.31 -11.53 -1.10
N ASN A 173 -18.53 -11.11 -1.50
CA ASN A 173 -18.78 -9.76 -1.99
C ASN A 173 -18.14 -8.76 -1.03
N VAL A 174 -17.38 -7.79 -1.56
CA VAL A 174 -16.98 -6.61 -0.78
C VAL A 174 -18.27 -6.07 -0.16
N VAL A 175 -18.33 -5.96 1.17
CA VAL A 175 -19.44 -5.29 1.83
C VAL A 175 -19.23 -3.81 1.56
N ASN A 176 -19.68 -3.38 0.37
CA ASN A 176 -19.85 -1.99 0.05
C ASN A 176 -20.90 -1.47 1.04
N THR A 177 -20.54 -0.45 1.79
CA THR A 177 -21.49 0.32 2.58
C THR A 177 -22.47 1.01 1.63
N SER A 178 -23.45 0.27 1.10
CA SER A 178 -24.61 0.87 0.48
C SER A 178 -25.58 1.28 1.58
N LYS A 179 -25.38 2.53 2.03
CA LYS A 179 -26.42 3.55 2.20
C LYS A 179 -27.40 3.38 3.38
N PRO A 180 -27.55 4.44 4.19
CA PRO A 180 -28.82 5.18 4.22
C PRO A 180 -28.79 6.27 3.16
N SER A 181 -29.81 6.22 2.32
CA SER A 181 -30.06 7.16 1.25
C SER A 181 -30.82 8.35 1.77
N THR A 182 -30.17 9.51 1.88
CA THR A 182 -30.78 10.78 1.50
C THR A 182 -29.68 11.79 1.23
N SER A 183 -29.80 12.50 0.11
CA SER A 183 -28.90 13.54 -0.34
C SER A 183 -28.59 14.54 0.77
N ALA A 184 -27.34 14.60 1.24
CA ALA A 184 -26.82 15.71 2.03
C ALA A 184 -26.04 16.63 1.10
N SER A 185 -26.70 17.68 0.63
CA SER A 185 -26.12 18.86 0.00
C SER A 185 -24.91 19.36 0.82
N GLY A 186 -23.72 19.46 0.21
CA GLY A 186 -22.66 20.36 0.69
C GLY A 186 -21.23 19.83 0.86
N LEU A 187 -21.00 18.50 0.97
CA LEU A 187 -19.62 17.98 1.14
C LEU A 187 -18.85 17.94 -0.18
N LYS A 188 -17.64 18.53 -0.21
CA LYS A 188 -16.83 18.73 -1.43
C LYS A 188 -15.90 17.56 -1.77
N HIS A 189 -15.62 16.67 -0.80
CA HIS A 189 -14.63 15.61 -0.96
C HIS A 189 -15.20 14.22 -0.66
N LYS A 190 -14.57 13.19 -1.21
CA LYS A 190 -15.01 11.78 -1.10
C LYS A 190 -13.98 10.88 -0.44
N VAL A 191 -14.43 9.78 0.17
CA VAL A 191 -13.54 8.69 0.61
C VAL A 191 -12.71 8.22 -0.58
N GLY A 192 -11.41 8.04 -0.38
CA GLY A 192 -10.47 7.72 -1.44
C GLY A 192 -9.68 8.91 -1.96
N GLU A 193 -10.21 10.13 -1.81
CA GLU A 193 -9.58 11.35 -2.32
C GLU A 193 -8.34 11.72 -1.51
N THR A 194 -7.25 12.08 -2.20
CA THR A 194 -6.09 12.65 -1.54
C THR A 194 -6.19 14.17 -1.52
N VAL A 195 -6.18 14.75 -0.33
CA VAL A 195 -6.32 16.18 -0.10
C VAL A 195 -5.09 16.73 0.59
N SER A 196 -4.72 17.98 0.28
CA SER A 196 -3.74 18.74 1.06
C SER A 196 -4.47 19.67 2.01
N PHE A 197 -3.90 19.89 3.19
CA PHE A 197 -4.55 20.64 4.26
C PHE A 197 -3.55 21.41 5.11
N LYS A 198 -4.04 22.49 5.72
CA LYS A 198 -3.27 23.41 6.58
C LYS A 198 -3.52 23.20 8.08
N GLY A 199 -4.45 22.33 8.45
CA GLY A 199 -4.74 22.03 9.84
C GLY A 199 -5.41 20.67 10.02
N LEU A 200 -5.29 20.12 11.23
CA LEU A 200 -5.96 18.89 11.64
C LEU A 200 -6.60 19.06 13.02
N ALA A 201 -7.79 18.50 13.17
CA ALA A 201 -8.50 18.31 14.42
C ALA A 201 -8.28 16.89 14.96
N THR A 202 -8.41 16.73 16.28
CA THR A 202 -8.24 15.45 16.98
C THR A 202 -9.44 14.53 16.81
N SER A 203 -10.64 15.07 16.58
CA SER A 203 -11.88 14.34 16.34
C SER A 203 -12.76 15.07 15.31
N SER A 204 -13.78 14.38 14.80
CA SER A 204 -14.74 14.94 13.83
C SER A 204 -15.60 16.06 14.42
N THR A 205 -15.73 16.12 15.75
CA THR A 205 -16.54 17.10 16.50
C THR A 205 -15.70 18.06 17.33
N ALA A 206 -14.36 18.06 17.17
CA ALA A 206 -13.47 18.87 17.99
C ALA A 206 -13.85 20.36 17.98
N SER A 207 -13.68 21.04 19.11
CA SER A 207 -13.94 22.48 19.20
C SER A 207 -12.93 23.31 18.41
N SER A 208 -11.68 22.83 18.27
CA SER A 208 -10.56 23.51 17.61
C SER A 208 -9.71 22.55 16.75
N HIS A 209 -8.74 23.12 16.03
CA HIS A 209 -7.76 22.41 15.19
C HIS A 209 -6.36 22.99 15.39
N THR A 210 -5.34 22.26 14.96
CA THR A 210 -3.93 22.69 15.00
C THR A 210 -3.42 22.96 13.59
N THR A 211 -2.64 24.03 13.40
CA THR A 211 -2.06 24.41 12.10
C THR A 211 -0.57 24.09 11.98
N ASN A 212 0.13 23.89 13.12
CA ASN A 212 1.51 23.42 13.16
C ASN A 212 1.57 21.88 13.01
N ILE A 213 1.28 21.40 11.80
CA ILE A 213 1.17 19.97 11.50
C ILE A 213 2.33 19.46 10.65
N ALA A 214 2.88 18.31 11.03
CA ALA A 214 3.96 17.63 10.31
C ALA A 214 3.47 17.01 8.97
N VAL A 215 2.22 16.60 8.92
CA VAL A 215 1.58 16.01 7.73
C VAL A 215 0.65 17.06 7.11
N LYS A 216 0.87 17.42 5.85
CA LYS A 216 0.08 18.44 5.12
C LYS A 216 -0.73 17.88 3.95
N LYS A 217 -0.72 16.56 3.77
CA LYS A 217 -1.40 15.85 2.70
C LYS A 217 -1.73 14.43 3.12
N GLY A 218 -2.88 13.92 2.71
CA GLY A 218 -3.28 12.55 3.01
C GLY A 218 -4.58 12.15 2.33
N LYS A 219 -4.87 10.85 2.38
CA LYS A 219 -6.06 10.25 1.77
C LYS A 219 -7.22 10.34 2.77
N ILE A 220 -8.37 10.82 2.31
CA ILE A 220 -9.62 10.72 3.04
C ILE A 220 -9.99 9.24 3.10
N THR A 221 -10.00 8.69 4.30
CA THR A 221 -10.34 7.27 4.53
C THR A 221 -11.73 7.11 5.12
N ARG A 222 -12.33 8.18 5.65
CA ARG A 222 -13.68 8.16 6.23
C ARG A 222 -14.31 9.54 6.15
N ILE A 223 -15.64 9.58 6.01
CA ILE A 223 -16.44 10.79 6.05
C ILE A 223 -17.53 10.64 7.11
N VAL A 224 -17.65 11.61 8.02
CA VAL A 224 -18.74 11.72 8.99
C VAL A 224 -19.60 12.91 8.59
N SER A 225 -20.72 12.64 7.93
CA SER A 225 -21.63 13.68 7.48
C SER A 225 -22.18 14.51 8.64
N GLY A 226 -22.27 15.83 8.47
CA GLY A 226 -22.74 16.77 9.50
C GLY A 226 -21.73 17.11 10.60
N ALA A 227 -20.56 16.49 10.63
CA ALA A 227 -19.53 16.80 11.61
C ALA A 227 -18.73 18.07 11.27
N LYS A 228 -18.22 18.77 12.29
CA LYS A 228 -17.43 20.01 12.13
C LYS A 228 -16.14 19.81 11.34
N TYR A 229 -15.52 18.63 11.49
CA TYR A 229 -14.38 18.14 10.74
C TYR A 229 -14.73 16.79 10.12
N PRO A 230 -15.38 16.74 8.96
CA PRO A 230 -16.00 15.52 8.45
C PRO A 230 -15.03 14.52 7.82
N TYR A 231 -13.80 14.89 7.46
CA TYR A 231 -12.89 14.02 6.69
C TYR A 231 -11.76 13.45 7.55
N LEU A 232 -11.72 12.13 7.73
CA LEU A 232 -10.61 11.45 8.40
C LEU A 232 -9.44 11.23 7.43
N ILE A 233 -8.24 11.65 7.83
CA ILE A 233 -7.04 11.51 7.02
C ILE A 233 -6.24 10.25 7.41
N ASN A 234 -5.86 9.47 6.39
CA ASN A 234 -5.03 8.26 6.44
C ASN A 234 -5.44 7.24 7.53
N GLY A 235 -6.73 7.17 7.87
CA GLY A 235 -7.23 6.23 8.87
C GLY A 235 -6.82 6.55 10.31
N GLY A 236 -6.38 7.78 10.59
CA GLY A 236 -6.07 8.18 11.95
C GLY A 236 -5.09 9.33 12.15
N THR A 237 -4.62 9.99 11.09
CA THR A 237 -3.73 11.16 11.19
C THR A 237 -4.44 12.36 11.82
N GLY A 238 -5.74 12.52 11.59
CA GLY A 238 -6.55 13.61 12.12
C GLY A 238 -7.75 13.90 11.24
N TRP A 239 -8.59 14.82 11.69
CA TRP A 239 -9.82 15.23 11.02
C TRP A 239 -9.66 16.58 10.35
N VAL A 240 -10.25 16.76 9.17
CA VAL A 240 -10.19 18.01 8.42
C VAL A 240 -11.57 18.35 7.87
N ASN A 241 -11.81 19.64 7.62
CA ASN A 241 -12.98 20.14 6.91
C ASN A 241 -12.59 20.93 5.66
N ASP A 242 -13.58 21.33 4.88
CA ASP A 242 -13.36 22.03 3.62
C ASP A 242 -12.54 23.32 3.78
N SER A 243 -12.67 24.05 4.90
CA SER A 243 -11.94 25.30 5.13
C SER A 243 -10.46 25.11 5.44
N LEU A 244 -10.07 23.92 5.88
CA LEU A 244 -8.69 23.53 6.14
C LEU A 244 -8.04 22.80 4.97
N ILE A 245 -8.83 22.34 3.99
CA ILE A 245 -8.31 21.73 2.76
C ILE A 245 -7.84 22.86 1.83
N THR A 246 -6.54 22.85 1.53
CA THR A 246 -5.88 23.85 0.68
C THR A 246 -5.77 23.40 -0.78
N SER A 247 -5.98 22.11 -1.03
CA SER A 247 -6.24 21.57 -2.36
C SER A 247 -6.94 20.23 -2.19
N GLY A 248 -8.22 20.18 -2.55
CA GLY A 248 -8.89 18.93 -2.83
C GLY A 248 -9.16 18.87 -4.32
N SER A 249 -8.91 17.70 -4.89
CA SER A 249 -9.06 17.53 -6.32
C SER A 249 -10.55 17.31 -6.60
N SER A 250 -11.30 18.42 -6.70
CA SER A 250 -12.45 18.46 -7.59
C SER A 250 -11.91 18.25 -9.01
N SER A 251 -11.74 16.99 -9.42
CA SER A 251 -11.59 16.71 -10.84
C SER A 251 -12.99 16.69 -11.46
N SER A 252 -13.57 17.87 -11.59
CA SER A 252 -14.13 18.23 -12.89
C SER A 252 -12.95 18.17 -13.86
N THR A 253 -13.11 17.37 -14.91
CA THR A 253 -12.20 17.30 -16.03
C THR A 253 -11.95 18.71 -16.57
N SER A 254 -10.76 19.25 -16.35
CA SER A 254 -10.19 20.27 -17.22
C SER A 254 -8.72 19.97 -17.44
N SER A 255 -8.44 19.70 -18.71
CA SER A 255 -7.17 19.32 -19.29
C SER A 255 -6.17 20.46 -19.25
N SER A 256 -4.99 20.20 -18.69
CA SER A 256 -3.75 20.80 -19.17
C SER A 256 -2.80 19.67 -19.58
N SER A 257 -2.78 19.42 -20.88
CA SER A 257 -2.05 18.37 -21.58
C SER A 257 -0.57 18.68 -21.64
N THR A 258 0.18 18.31 -20.59
CA THR A 258 1.64 18.14 -20.71
C THR A 258 2.04 16.71 -20.36
N SER A 259 2.69 16.06 -21.32
CA SER A 259 3.23 14.69 -21.27
C SER A 259 4.41 14.53 -20.30
N TYR A 260 4.88 15.63 -19.71
CA TYR A 260 6.03 15.72 -18.82
C TYR A 260 5.61 16.11 -17.40
N TYR A 261 6.40 15.68 -16.41
CA TYR A 261 6.32 16.18 -15.02
C TYR A 261 6.89 17.61 -14.94
N LYS A 262 6.58 18.30 -13.85
CA LYS A 262 7.09 19.65 -13.60
C LYS A 262 8.63 19.63 -13.55
N LYS A 263 9.27 20.73 -13.97
CA LYS A 263 10.71 20.91 -13.82
C LYS A 263 11.06 20.99 -12.33
N TYR A 264 12.07 20.23 -11.90
CA TYR A 264 12.60 20.35 -10.54
C TYR A 264 13.46 21.62 -10.41
N THR A 265 13.20 22.45 -9.40
CA THR A 265 13.91 23.72 -9.16
C THR A 265 14.59 23.79 -7.79
N GLY A 266 14.55 22.71 -6.99
CA GLY A 266 15.21 22.67 -5.68
C GLY A 266 16.68 22.24 -5.73
N ASN A 267 17.30 22.15 -4.55
CA ASN A 267 18.73 21.87 -4.37
C ASN A 267 19.04 20.42 -3.96
N SER A 268 18.04 19.54 -3.88
CA SER A 268 18.25 18.17 -3.41
C SER A 268 19.03 17.34 -4.44
N THR A 269 19.90 16.45 -3.94
CA THR A 269 20.61 15.43 -4.72
C THR A 269 19.92 14.06 -4.66
N SER A 270 18.90 13.89 -3.82
CA SER A 270 18.14 12.63 -3.68
C SER A 270 17.12 12.47 -4.80
N LEU A 271 17.20 11.36 -5.55
CA LEU A 271 16.25 11.08 -6.63
C LEU A 271 14.81 10.97 -6.11
N ASP A 272 14.58 10.36 -4.95
CA ASP A 272 13.23 10.23 -4.40
C ASP A 272 12.64 11.56 -3.96
N THR A 273 13.45 12.43 -3.38
CA THR A 273 13.04 13.79 -3.03
C THR A 273 12.68 14.57 -4.29
N ILE A 274 13.52 14.50 -5.33
CA ILE A 274 13.28 15.14 -6.63
C ILE A 274 11.98 14.63 -7.28
N LEU A 275 11.80 13.31 -7.37
CA LEU A 275 10.61 12.71 -8.00
C LEU A 275 9.33 13.07 -7.22
N LYS A 276 9.37 13.02 -5.88
CA LYS A 276 8.26 13.42 -5.02
C LYS A 276 7.87 14.89 -5.24
N ASP A 277 8.85 15.77 -5.34
CA ASP A 277 8.65 17.22 -5.47
C ASP A 277 7.99 17.61 -6.82
N ILE A 278 8.43 16.98 -7.91
CA ILE A 278 7.85 17.24 -9.26
C ILE A 278 6.50 16.54 -9.50
N GLY A 279 5.96 15.85 -8.49
CA GLY A 279 4.66 15.20 -8.54
C GLY A 279 4.65 13.85 -9.25
N VAL A 280 5.79 13.14 -9.30
CA VAL A 280 5.81 11.73 -9.70
C VAL A 280 5.06 10.92 -8.63
N PRO A 281 4.17 9.98 -9.00
CA PRO A 281 3.51 9.10 -8.04
C PRO A 281 4.49 8.26 -7.20
N SER A 282 4.15 7.98 -5.94
CA SER A 282 4.94 7.12 -5.03
C SER A 282 5.09 5.67 -5.48
N THR A 283 4.29 5.25 -6.46
CA THR A 283 4.46 3.98 -7.18
C THR A 283 5.70 3.95 -8.07
N TYR A 284 6.32 5.11 -8.34
CA TYR A 284 7.49 5.24 -9.22
C TYR A 284 8.77 5.72 -8.53
N TYR A 285 8.83 5.75 -7.19
CA TYR A 285 10.02 6.12 -6.42
C TYR A 285 10.12 5.34 -5.10
N GLY A 286 11.24 5.43 -4.38
CA GLY A 286 11.52 4.69 -3.14
C GLY A 286 12.43 3.47 -3.34
N ASN A 287 11.99 2.50 -4.17
CA ASN A 287 12.79 1.34 -4.56
C ASN A 287 13.08 1.40 -6.07
N TRP A 288 14.23 0.89 -6.51
CA TRP A 288 14.61 0.82 -7.92
C TRP A 288 13.57 0.06 -8.76
N GLU A 289 12.92 -0.96 -8.20
CA GLU A 289 11.86 -1.70 -8.91
C GLU A 289 10.66 -0.82 -9.25
N LYS A 290 10.27 0.05 -8.32
CA LYS A 290 9.19 1.03 -8.51
C LYS A 290 9.54 2.01 -9.62
N ARG A 291 10.81 2.40 -9.74
CA ARG A 291 11.28 3.32 -10.78
C ARG A 291 11.37 2.67 -12.17
N LYS A 292 11.27 1.33 -12.31
CA LYS A 292 11.36 0.61 -13.61
C LYS A 292 10.40 1.15 -14.68
N PRO A 293 9.09 1.35 -14.42
CA PRO A 293 8.16 1.83 -15.45
C PRO A 293 8.45 3.29 -15.87
N LEU A 294 8.86 4.12 -14.91
CA LEU A 294 9.28 5.49 -15.16
C LEU A 294 10.56 5.57 -15.97
N ALA A 295 11.56 4.77 -15.61
CA ALA A 295 12.81 4.61 -16.34
C ALA A 295 12.55 4.14 -17.77
N LYS A 296 11.69 3.13 -17.95
CA LYS A 296 11.27 2.64 -19.26
C LYS A 296 10.59 3.72 -20.11
N ALA A 297 9.65 4.48 -19.52
CA ALA A 297 8.96 5.58 -20.20
C ALA A 297 9.91 6.72 -20.63
N ASN A 298 11.08 6.80 -19.98
CA ASN A 298 12.11 7.80 -20.22
C ASN A 298 13.34 7.24 -20.95
N GLY A 299 13.20 6.08 -21.61
CA GLY A 299 14.24 5.53 -22.48
C GLY A 299 15.43 4.89 -21.77
N ILE A 300 15.30 4.57 -20.47
CA ILE A 300 16.32 3.86 -19.70
C ILE A 300 15.94 2.38 -19.65
N SER A 301 16.55 1.59 -20.52
CA SER A 301 16.37 0.13 -20.58
C SER A 301 17.13 -0.58 -19.45
N SER A 302 16.66 -1.78 -19.09
CA SER A 302 17.28 -2.64 -18.06
C SER A 302 17.58 -1.92 -16.75
N TYR A 303 16.63 -1.09 -16.29
CA TYR A 303 16.80 -0.30 -15.08
C TYR A 303 16.94 -1.18 -13.85
N SER A 304 18.13 -1.15 -13.22
CA SER A 304 18.48 -1.86 -11.99
C SER A 304 18.80 -0.92 -10.82
N GLY A 305 18.59 0.39 -11.00
CA GLY A 305 18.82 1.39 -9.97
C GLY A 305 20.26 1.85 -9.82
N THR A 306 21.12 1.56 -10.81
CA THR A 306 22.52 2.02 -10.81
C THR A 306 22.63 3.54 -10.70
N ALA A 307 23.76 4.03 -10.18
CA ALA A 307 24.01 5.46 -10.03
C ALA A 307 23.82 6.22 -11.35
N SER A 308 24.36 5.70 -12.47
CA SER A 308 24.23 6.33 -13.80
C SER A 308 22.79 6.36 -14.32
N GLN A 309 21.99 5.32 -14.07
CA GLN A 309 20.57 5.30 -14.42
C GLN A 309 19.76 6.28 -13.56
N ASN A 310 20.10 6.41 -12.28
CA ASN A 310 19.47 7.39 -11.38
C ASN A 310 19.81 8.82 -11.79
N GLU A 311 21.06 9.10 -12.16
CA GLU A 311 21.47 10.42 -12.65
C GLU A 311 20.74 10.83 -13.94
N LYS A 312 20.46 9.88 -14.85
CA LYS A 312 19.62 10.15 -16.04
C LYS A 312 18.20 10.60 -15.66
N LEU A 313 17.56 9.95 -14.69
CA LEU A 313 16.24 10.39 -14.20
C LEU A 313 16.30 11.76 -13.51
N LYS A 314 17.33 12.03 -12.70
CA LYS A 314 17.54 13.33 -12.07
C LYS A 314 17.73 14.44 -13.11
N SER A 315 18.52 14.20 -14.15
CA SER A 315 18.76 15.15 -15.24
C SER A 315 17.47 15.48 -15.99
N LEU A 316 16.67 14.48 -16.35
CA LEU A 316 15.36 14.68 -16.98
C LEU A 316 14.40 15.48 -16.09
N ALA A 317 14.39 15.22 -14.78
CA ALA A 317 13.60 15.99 -13.83
C ALA A 317 14.05 17.47 -13.74
N LYS A 318 15.36 17.72 -13.63
CA LYS A 318 15.94 19.07 -13.54
C LYS A 318 15.76 19.88 -14.83
N THR A 319 15.68 19.22 -15.98
CA THR A 319 15.44 19.86 -17.29
C THR A 319 13.95 19.97 -17.64
N GLY A 320 13.04 19.44 -16.82
CA GLY A 320 11.60 19.40 -17.12
C GLY A 320 11.21 18.44 -18.25
N LYS A 321 12.10 17.50 -18.61
CA LYS A 321 11.93 16.54 -19.70
C LYS A 321 11.56 15.13 -19.21
N LEU A 322 11.26 14.97 -17.92
CA LEU A 322 10.84 13.68 -17.37
C LEU A 322 9.39 13.38 -17.77
N LYS A 323 9.19 12.36 -18.61
CA LYS A 323 7.88 11.92 -19.12
C LYS A 323 7.08 11.19 -18.06
N LYS A 324 5.76 11.43 -18.06
CA LYS A 324 4.81 10.65 -17.26
C LYS A 324 4.66 9.24 -17.84
N VAL A 325 4.54 8.25 -16.96
CA VAL A 325 4.28 6.86 -17.36
C VAL A 325 2.89 6.81 -18.01
N GLY A 326 2.83 6.37 -19.27
CA GLY A 326 1.59 6.34 -20.06
C GLY A 326 1.32 7.58 -20.91
N SER A 327 2.13 8.65 -20.82
CA SER A 327 2.03 9.78 -21.75
C SER A 327 2.61 9.41 -23.11
N SER A 328 1.75 8.86 -23.96
CA SER A 328 2.03 8.65 -25.37
C SER A 328 1.61 9.91 -26.12
N SER A 329 2.57 10.74 -26.53
CA SER A 329 2.36 11.51 -27.76
C SER A 329 2.25 10.48 -28.87
N SER A 330 1.06 10.42 -29.47
CA SER A 330 0.79 9.73 -30.72
C SER A 330 1.93 9.98 -31.70
N ASN A 331 2.67 8.93 -32.00
CA ASN A 331 3.01 8.68 -33.39
C ASN A 331 2.62 7.24 -33.70
N SER A 332 1.75 7.14 -34.69
CA SER A 332 0.86 6.03 -34.97
C SER A 332 1.52 4.65 -35.01
N SER A 333 0.81 3.66 -34.47
CA SER A 333 0.33 2.48 -35.20
C SER A 333 -0.12 1.41 -34.20
N GLY A 334 -1.22 0.73 -34.51
CA GLY A 334 -1.90 -0.21 -33.64
C GLY A 334 -1.01 -1.30 -33.03
N SER A 335 -1.53 -1.91 -31.98
CA SER A 335 -0.95 -3.08 -31.31
C SER A 335 -0.95 -4.28 -32.26
N SER A 336 -0.02 -4.27 -33.21
CA SER A 336 0.42 -5.46 -33.93
C SER A 336 1.56 -6.08 -33.13
N SER A 337 1.49 -7.40 -32.93
CA SER A 337 2.58 -8.23 -32.41
C SER A 337 3.83 -8.21 -33.30
N TYR A 338 3.75 -7.56 -34.46
CA TYR A 338 4.80 -7.39 -35.46
C TYR A 338 5.31 -5.94 -35.53
N TYR A 339 6.57 -5.75 -35.92
CA TYR A 339 7.13 -4.47 -36.35
C TYR A 339 6.50 -4.03 -37.68
N LYS A 340 6.63 -2.74 -38.02
CA LYS A 340 6.13 -2.20 -39.29
C LYS A 340 6.76 -2.96 -40.47
N LYS A 341 5.99 -3.16 -41.55
CA LYS A 341 6.53 -3.72 -42.81
C LYS A 341 7.60 -2.77 -43.35
N TYR A 342 8.78 -3.30 -43.68
CA TYR A 342 9.82 -2.51 -44.36
C TYR A 342 9.46 -2.31 -45.83
N THR A 343 9.39 -1.06 -46.28
CA THR A 343 9.06 -0.69 -47.67
C THR A 343 10.17 0.07 -48.37
N GLY A 344 11.36 0.19 -47.77
CA GLY A 344 12.50 0.89 -48.36
C GLY A 344 13.41 -0.02 -49.22
N SER A 345 14.45 0.58 -49.78
CA SER A 345 15.36 -0.06 -50.76
C SER A 345 16.66 -0.61 -50.14
N SER A 346 16.90 -0.41 -48.84
CA SER A 346 18.16 -0.84 -48.20
C SER A 346 18.20 -2.35 -48.00
N ASN A 347 19.39 -2.93 -48.21
CA ASN A 347 19.69 -4.33 -47.88
C ASN A 347 20.47 -4.49 -46.56
N SER A 348 20.77 -3.41 -45.85
CA SER A 348 21.41 -3.49 -44.52
C SER A 348 20.37 -3.84 -43.45
N LEU A 349 20.62 -4.91 -42.68
CA LEU A 349 19.70 -5.34 -41.62
C LEU A 349 19.54 -4.25 -40.54
N ASP A 350 20.59 -3.50 -40.23
CA ASP A 350 20.52 -2.42 -39.25
C ASP A 350 19.73 -1.22 -39.78
N ALA A 351 19.88 -0.89 -41.06
CA ALA A 351 19.08 0.16 -41.69
C ALA A 351 17.60 -0.23 -41.75
N ILE A 352 17.31 -1.50 -42.06
CA ILE A 352 15.95 -2.06 -42.04
C ILE A 352 15.36 -2.01 -40.63
N PHE A 353 16.09 -2.50 -39.62
CA PHE A 353 15.66 -2.51 -38.22
C PHE A 353 15.40 -1.10 -37.70
N LYS A 354 16.30 -0.16 -38.01
CA LYS A 354 16.13 1.26 -37.68
C LYS A 354 14.87 1.84 -38.34
N ALA A 355 14.63 1.54 -39.62
CA ALA A 355 13.50 2.08 -40.37
C ALA A 355 12.12 1.57 -39.88
N ILE A 356 12.04 0.29 -39.47
CA ILE A 356 10.77 -0.30 -38.99
C ILE A 356 10.52 -0.12 -37.48
N GLY A 357 11.43 0.58 -36.78
CA GLY A 357 11.30 0.91 -35.36
C GLY A 357 11.72 -0.21 -34.41
N VAL A 358 12.63 -1.10 -34.82
CA VAL A 358 13.32 -1.99 -33.87
C VAL A 358 14.19 -1.12 -32.94
N PRO A 359 14.18 -1.33 -31.61
CA PRO A 359 15.07 -0.63 -30.69
C PRO A 359 16.56 -0.80 -31.04
N SER A 360 17.38 0.25 -30.87
CA SER A 360 18.83 0.20 -31.11
C SER A 360 19.59 -0.77 -30.21
N SER A 361 18.99 -1.20 -29.10
CA SER A 361 19.49 -2.30 -28.28
C SER A 361 19.47 -3.65 -29.01
N TYR A 362 18.76 -3.77 -30.13
CA TYR A 362 18.62 -5.01 -30.90
C TYR A 362 19.31 -5.00 -32.27
N TYR A 363 20.17 -4.02 -32.57
CA TYR A 363 20.96 -3.97 -33.82
C TYR A 363 22.35 -3.37 -33.63
N GLY A 364 23.20 -3.43 -34.65
CA GLY A 364 24.60 -2.99 -34.60
C GLY A 364 25.62 -4.09 -34.24
N SER A 365 25.19 -5.17 -33.58
CA SER A 365 25.99 -6.39 -33.42
C SER A 365 25.08 -7.62 -33.46
N TRP A 366 25.64 -8.80 -33.74
CA TRP A 366 24.84 -10.02 -33.81
C TRP A 366 24.31 -10.44 -32.43
N GLU A 367 25.05 -10.17 -31.34
CA GLU A 367 24.61 -10.45 -29.97
C GLU A 367 23.35 -9.66 -29.62
N LYS A 368 23.29 -8.39 -30.04
CA LYS A 368 22.13 -7.52 -29.84
C LYS A 368 20.89 -8.04 -30.56
N ARG A 369 21.05 -8.67 -31.73
CA ARG A 369 19.94 -9.19 -32.54
C ARG A 369 19.37 -10.53 -32.01
N LYS A 370 20.07 -11.21 -31.08
CA LYS A 370 19.65 -12.51 -30.52
C LYS A 370 18.21 -12.55 -29.99
N PRO A 371 17.70 -11.55 -29.24
CA PRO A 371 16.34 -11.58 -28.73
C PRO A 371 15.30 -11.56 -29.86
N VAL A 372 15.53 -10.70 -30.88
CA VAL A 372 14.68 -10.62 -32.07
C VAL A 372 14.71 -11.92 -32.86
N ALA A 373 15.90 -12.50 -33.05
CA ALA A 373 16.07 -13.77 -33.73
C ALA A 373 15.33 -14.93 -33.01
N LYS A 374 15.44 -15.00 -31.69
CA LYS A 374 14.79 -16.04 -30.87
C LYS A 374 13.27 -16.01 -31.00
N VAL A 375 12.63 -14.84 -30.87
CA VAL A 375 11.17 -14.70 -30.97
C VAL A 375 10.66 -15.00 -32.38
N ASN A 376 11.52 -14.85 -33.40
CA ASN A 376 11.21 -15.13 -34.80
C ASN A 376 11.68 -16.52 -35.27
N GLY A 377 11.90 -17.47 -34.34
CA GLY A 377 12.14 -18.88 -34.67
C GLY A 377 13.52 -19.13 -35.29
N ILE A 378 14.53 -18.36 -34.88
CA ILE A 378 15.93 -18.58 -35.23
C ILE A 378 16.68 -18.92 -33.94
N SER A 379 16.75 -20.21 -33.61
CA SER A 379 17.58 -20.74 -32.54
C SER A 379 19.07 -20.63 -32.92
N ASN A 380 19.95 -20.45 -31.92
CA ASN A 380 21.41 -20.35 -32.10
C ASN A 380 21.85 -19.23 -33.06
N TYR A 381 21.24 -18.05 -32.94
CA TYR A 381 21.60 -16.89 -33.76
C TYR A 381 23.04 -16.42 -33.48
N THR A 382 23.90 -16.54 -34.49
CA THR A 382 25.31 -16.11 -34.49
C THR A 382 25.58 -15.01 -35.53
N GLY A 383 24.54 -14.53 -36.22
CA GLY A 383 24.64 -13.43 -37.17
C GLY A 383 25.09 -13.83 -38.57
N THR A 384 24.99 -15.12 -38.93
CA THR A 384 25.32 -15.61 -40.27
C THR A 384 24.48 -14.93 -41.36
N ALA A 385 24.97 -14.92 -42.61
CA ALA A 385 24.27 -14.32 -43.74
C ALA A 385 22.84 -14.86 -43.88
N SER A 386 22.67 -16.19 -43.83
CA SER A 386 21.35 -16.84 -43.91
C SER A 386 20.40 -16.44 -42.77
N GLN A 387 20.90 -16.38 -41.52
CA GLN A 387 20.09 -15.93 -40.38
C GLN A 387 19.67 -14.46 -40.51
N ASN A 388 20.56 -13.60 -41.02
CA ASN A 388 20.25 -12.20 -41.27
C ASN A 388 19.22 -12.04 -42.39
N GLU A 389 19.33 -12.80 -43.48
CA GLU A 389 18.35 -12.78 -44.57
C GLU A 389 16.95 -13.20 -44.11
N LYS A 390 16.84 -14.20 -43.22
CA LYS A 390 15.55 -14.59 -42.63
C LYS A 390 14.89 -13.44 -41.86
N LEU A 391 15.67 -12.65 -41.10
CA LEU A 391 15.16 -11.46 -40.41
C LEU A 391 14.78 -10.33 -41.39
N LYS A 392 15.56 -10.11 -42.45
CA LYS A 392 15.22 -9.13 -43.50
C LYS A 392 13.92 -9.51 -44.21
N SER A 393 13.74 -10.78 -44.56
CA SER A 393 12.54 -11.28 -45.22
C SER A 393 11.29 -11.07 -44.36
N LEU A 394 11.35 -11.41 -43.07
CA LEU A 394 10.26 -11.16 -42.12
C LEU A 394 9.94 -9.67 -41.97
N ALA A 395 10.95 -8.80 -41.96
CA ALA A 395 10.76 -7.35 -41.93
C ALA A 395 10.07 -6.84 -43.21
N LYS A 396 10.55 -7.27 -44.38
CA LYS A 396 9.97 -6.91 -45.70
C LYS A 396 8.56 -7.45 -45.88
N SER A 397 8.20 -8.58 -45.26
CA SER A 397 6.85 -9.15 -45.30
C SER A 397 5.91 -8.61 -44.22
N GLY A 398 6.40 -7.77 -43.29
CA GLY A 398 5.61 -7.27 -42.16
C GLY A 398 5.29 -8.33 -41.10
N LYS A 399 6.05 -9.43 -41.06
CA LYS A 399 5.86 -10.57 -40.14
C LYS A 399 6.97 -10.68 -39.08
N LEU A 400 7.83 -9.65 -38.95
CA LEU A 400 8.86 -9.63 -37.92
C LEU A 400 8.24 -9.34 -36.55
N LYS A 401 8.24 -10.33 -35.65
CA LYS A 401 7.68 -10.22 -34.29
C LYS A 401 8.54 -9.34 -33.39
N LYS A 402 7.88 -8.61 -32.49
CA LYS A 402 8.53 -7.78 -31.44
C LYS A 402 9.12 -8.67 -30.34
N ALA A 403 10.34 -8.34 -29.90
CA ALA A 403 11.08 -9.07 -28.84
C ALA A 403 11.04 -8.40 -27.47
#